data_AF-A0A7Y3CCE8-F1
#
_entry.id   AF-A0A7Y3CCE8-F1
#
_cell.length_a   1.000
_cell.length_b   1.000
_cell.length_c   1.000
_cell.angle_alpha   90.00
_cell.angle_beta   90.00
_cell.angle_gamma   90.00
#
_symmetry.space_group_name_H-M   'P 1'
#
loop_
_entity.id
_entity.type
_entity.pdbx_description
1 polymer ?
#
loop_
_entity_poly.entity_id
_entity_poly.type
_entity_poly.pdbx_seq_one_letter_code
_entity_poly.pdbx_strand_id
1 'polypeptide(L)'
;MLFCIFSAINAQEKKTDSDSLRTNLKEKGIVVDGKIEKKDVNPLAPSRAAFYSAILPGLGQIYNRRYWKVPIVYGALGTGVYAYLYNDDLYDRFRSAFKRRRAGFTDDEFYDVNSSGIVPGSPDLSDEALQDAQERYQRDRDLALLITIGLYAFNIIDANVDAHLQQFNVDDDLSLDIKPYLEYHPITSDPNYGLALTIKF
;
A
#
# COMPACT_ATOMS: atom_id res chain seq x y z
N MET A 1 -40.22 35.56 -9.94
CA MET A 1 -40.30 34.52 -8.90
C MET A 1 -39.03 33.68 -9.02
N LEU A 2 -37.84 34.23 -8.74
CA LEU A 2 -37.28 34.63 -7.45
C LEU A 2 -37.31 33.48 -6.45
N PHE A 3 -36.18 32.77 -6.28
CA PHE A 3 -35.62 32.44 -4.98
C PHE A 3 -34.19 31.87 -5.13
N CYS A 4 -33.20 32.74 -4.92
CA CYS A 4 -31.87 32.36 -4.49
C CYS A 4 -31.96 31.88 -3.03
N ILE A 5 -31.43 30.71 -2.70
CA ILE A 5 -31.15 30.35 -1.31
C ILE A 5 -29.66 30.06 -1.20
N PHE A 6 -28.96 31.11 -0.78
CA PHE A 6 -27.67 31.06 -0.11
C PHE A 6 -27.84 30.25 1.18
N SER A 7 -27.21 29.08 1.28
CA SER A 7 -27.02 28.42 2.57
C SER A 7 -25.63 28.80 3.07
N ALA A 8 -25.63 29.65 4.10
CA ALA A 8 -24.46 30.12 4.81
C ALA A 8 -23.70 28.94 5.42
N ILE A 9 -22.42 28.84 5.05
CA ILE A 9 -21.44 28.03 5.76
C ILE A 9 -21.13 28.78 7.06
N ASN A 10 -21.61 28.25 8.19
CA ASN A 10 -21.15 28.68 9.50
C ASN A 10 -19.71 28.21 9.69
N ALA A 11 -18.76 29.10 9.50
CA ALA A 11 -17.39 28.92 9.96
C ALA A 11 -17.38 29.02 11.50
N GLN A 12 -17.25 27.88 12.18
CA GLN A 12 -16.89 27.89 13.60
C GLN A 12 -15.40 28.22 13.71
N GLU A 13 -15.08 29.39 14.27
CA GLU A 13 -13.73 29.71 14.74
C GLU A 13 -13.34 28.72 15.85
N LYS A 14 -12.35 27.87 15.55
CA LYS A 14 -11.72 26.99 16.52
C LYS A 14 -10.79 27.82 17.40
N LYS A 15 -11.21 28.11 18.64
CA LYS A 15 -10.38 28.78 19.66
C LYS A 15 -9.09 27.99 19.90
N THR A 16 -7.98 28.71 19.88
CA THR A 16 -6.62 28.20 20.02
C THR A 16 -6.26 28.03 21.50
N ASP A 17 -6.24 26.80 22.00
CA ASP A 17 -5.77 26.45 23.36
C ASP A 17 -4.23 26.33 23.42
N SER A 18 -3.48 27.37 23.01
CA SER A 18 -2.00 27.29 22.93
C SER A 18 -1.24 28.21 23.89
N ASP A 19 -1.89 28.78 24.91
CA ASP A 19 -1.27 29.83 25.72
C ASP A 19 -0.92 29.43 27.17
N SER A 20 -1.43 28.30 27.67
CA SER A 20 -1.19 27.84 29.05
C SER A 20 0.12 27.09 29.24
N LEU A 21 0.61 26.39 28.22
CA LEU A 21 1.86 25.60 28.31
C LEU A 21 3.10 26.50 28.23
N ARG A 22 3.04 27.58 27.42
CA ARG A 22 4.17 28.50 27.23
C ARG A 22 4.43 29.40 28.44
N THR A 23 3.38 29.81 29.15
CA THR A 23 3.47 30.62 30.37
C THR A 23 4.14 29.84 31.52
N ASN A 24 3.80 28.56 31.68
CA ASN A 24 4.38 27.69 32.72
C ASN A 24 5.87 27.33 32.48
N LEU A 25 6.33 27.32 31.22
CA LEU A 25 7.71 26.97 30.88
C LEU A 25 8.69 28.15 31.05
N LYS A 26 8.22 29.38 30.82
CA LYS A 26 9.01 30.60 31.00
C LYS A 26 9.32 30.87 32.48
N GLU A 27 8.40 30.51 33.37
CA GLU A 27 8.58 30.61 34.83
C GLU A 27 9.64 29.63 35.36
N LYS A 28 9.92 28.55 34.63
CA LYS A 28 10.95 27.54 34.96
C LYS A 28 12.32 27.81 34.30
N GLY A 29 12.53 28.98 33.70
CA GLY A 29 13.82 29.37 33.11
C GLY A 29 14.16 28.67 31.79
N ILE A 30 13.18 28.04 31.12
CA ILE A 30 13.37 27.38 29.83
C ILE A 30 13.04 28.38 28.73
N VAL A 31 14.05 28.83 27.98
CA VAL A 31 13.87 29.68 26.79
C VAL A 31 13.56 28.78 25.59
N VAL A 32 12.30 28.77 25.17
CA VAL A 32 11.87 28.10 23.94
C VAL A 32 12.03 29.09 22.79
N ASP A 33 13.17 29.02 22.09
CA ASP A 33 13.39 29.78 20.85
C ASP A 33 13.26 28.84 19.65
N GLY A 34 12.03 28.61 19.22
CA GLY A 34 11.70 27.76 18.08
C GLY A 34 10.51 28.33 17.32
N LYS A 35 10.72 28.72 16.06
CA LYS A 35 9.62 28.97 15.13
C LYS A 35 9.03 27.62 14.75
N ILE A 36 7.85 27.31 15.28
CA ILE A 36 7.05 26.19 14.77
C ILE A 36 6.59 26.56 13.36
N GLU A 37 7.33 26.13 12.34
CA GLU A 37 6.83 26.13 10.98
C GLU A 37 5.69 25.11 10.91
N LYS A 38 4.45 25.63 10.89
CA LYS A 38 3.29 24.79 10.56
C LYS A 38 3.47 24.31 9.13
N LYS A 39 3.83 23.05 8.97
CA LYS A 39 3.79 22.37 7.67
C LYS A 39 2.38 22.47 7.13
N ASP A 40 2.22 23.09 5.96
CA ASP A 40 0.91 23.30 5.35
C ASP A 40 0.26 21.93 5.05
N VAL A 41 -0.82 21.63 5.78
CA VAL A 41 -1.55 20.38 5.60
C VAL A 41 -2.38 20.53 4.33
N ASN A 42 -2.06 19.76 3.29
CA ASN A 42 -2.87 19.74 2.07
C ASN A 42 -4.01 18.71 2.22
N PRO A 43 -5.27 19.15 2.45
CA PRO A 43 -6.41 18.24 2.69
C PRO A 43 -6.75 17.37 1.46
N LEU A 44 -6.26 17.72 0.27
CA LEU A 44 -6.50 16.98 -0.98
C LEU A 44 -5.43 15.88 -1.23
N ALA A 45 -4.41 15.77 -0.39
CA ALA A 45 -3.36 14.76 -0.57
C ALA A 45 -3.91 13.31 -0.56
N PRO A 46 -4.85 12.91 0.32
CA PRO A 46 -5.39 11.55 0.35
C PRO A 46 -6.20 11.21 -0.91
N SER A 47 -7.09 12.11 -1.33
CA SER A 47 -7.90 11.91 -2.53
C SER A 47 -7.05 11.85 -3.80
N ARG A 48 -5.96 12.63 -3.88
CA ARG A 48 -5.00 12.55 -5.00
C ARG A 48 -4.20 11.25 -5.00
N ALA A 49 -3.71 10.79 -3.85
CA ALA A 49 -2.99 9.52 -3.75
C ALA A 49 -3.87 8.33 -4.17
N ALA A 50 -5.12 8.31 -3.73
CA ALA A 50 -6.11 7.31 -4.12
C ALA A 50 -6.39 7.34 -5.63
N PHE A 51 -6.61 8.54 -6.19
CA PHE A 51 -6.82 8.72 -7.62
C PHE A 51 -5.63 8.22 -8.45
N TYR A 52 -4.40 8.51 -8.02
CA TYR A 52 -3.21 8.02 -8.72
C TYR A 52 -3.09 6.49 -8.66
N SER A 53 -3.31 5.86 -7.51
CA SER A 53 -3.32 4.38 -7.41
C SER A 53 -4.42 3.74 -8.25
N ALA A 54 -5.56 4.43 -8.46
CA ALA A 54 -6.65 3.98 -9.31
C ALA A 54 -6.36 4.08 -10.81
N ILE A 55 -5.34 4.84 -11.23
CA ILE A 55 -4.91 4.91 -12.63
C ILE A 55 -3.85 3.84 -12.91
N LEU A 56 -2.80 3.79 -12.08
CA LEU A 56 -1.80 2.73 -12.15
C LEU A 56 -1.47 2.25 -10.74
N PRO A 57 -1.36 0.92 -10.54
CA PRO A 57 -1.05 0.35 -9.24
C PRO A 57 0.29 0.88 -8.72
N GLY A 58 0.29 1.31 -7.45
CA GLY A 58 1.49 1.85 -6.77
C GLY A 58 1.78 3.34 -6.99
N LEU A 59 1.09 4.07 -7.88
CA LEU A 59 1.36 5.51 -8.06
C LEU A 59 1.02 6.36 -6.82
N GLY A 60 -0.01 6.00 -6.06
CA GLY A 60 -0.30 6.70 -4.79
C GLY A 60 0.82 6.52 -3.75
N GLN A 61 1.51 5.38 -3.76
CA GLN A 61 2.67 5.14 -2.90
C GLN A 61 3.87 5.98 -3.33
N ILE A 62 4.07 6.16 -4.64
CA ILE A 62 5.08 7.09 -5.20
C ILE A 62 4.76 8.52 -4.78
N TYR A 63 3.49 8.94 -4.87
CA TYR A 63 3.05 10.27 -4.45
C TYR A 63 3.29 10.50 -2.95
N ASN A 64 3.02 9.49 -2.11
CA ASN A 64 3.28 9.54 -0.66
C ASN A 64 4.76 9.35 -0.28
N ARG A 65 5.68 9.27 -1.27
CA ARG A 65 7.12 8.99 -1.10
C ARG A 65 7.43 7.65 -0.40
N ARG A 66 6.51 6.68 -0.45
CA ARG A 66 6.64 5.33 0.12
C ARG A 66 7.03 4.31 -0.96
N TYR A 67 8.19 4.52 -1.59
CA TYR A 67 8.66 3.72 -2.73
C TYR A 67 8.88 2.24 -2.40
N TRP A 68 9.27 1.93 -1.16
CA TRP A 68 9.58 0.55 -0.76
C TRP A 68 8.38 -0.39 -0.83
N LYS A 69 7.15 0.14 -0.79
CA LYS A 69 5.92 -0.67 -0.92
C LYS A 69 5.60 -1.04 -2.37
N VAL A 70 6.13 -0.32 -3.35
CA VAL A 70 5.81 -0.50 -4.78
C VAL A 70 6.18 -1.91 -5.27
N PRO A 71 7.38 -2.45 -4.99
CA PRO A 71 7.71 -3.82 -5.39
C PRO A 71 6.76 -4.88 -4.82
N ILE A 72 6.23 -4.66 -3.61
CA ILE A 72 5.29 -5.59 -2.97
C ILE A 72 3.95 -5.59 -3.71
N VAL A 73 3.44 -4.40 -4.07
CA VAL A 73 2.19 -4.25 -4.84
C VAL A 73 2.30 -4.92 -6.20
N TYR A 74 3.40 -4.66 -6.92
CA TYR A 74 3.65 -5.31 -8.22
C TYR A 74 3.86 -6.81 -8.07
N GLY A 75 4.51 -7.27 -7.01
CA GLY A 75 4.66 -8.70 -6.72
C GLY A 75 3.31 -9.39 -6.47
N ALA A 76 2.44 -8.76 -5.68
CA ALA A 76 1.11 -9.29 -5.38
C ALA A 76 0.21 -9.33 -6.64
N LEU A 77 0.13 -8.22 -7.38
CA LEU A 77 -0.65 -8.16 -8.63
C LEU A 77 -0.07 -9.07 -9.71
N GLY A 78 1.25 -9.09 -9.86
CA GLY A 78 1.94 -9.95 -10.83
C GLY A 78 1.69 -11.43 -10.55
N THR A 79 1.75 -11.84 -9.28
CA THR A 79 1.43 -13.21 -8.86
C THR A 79 -0.04 -13.54 -9.15
N GLY A 80 -0.96 -12.62 -8.85
CA GLY A 80 -2.39 -12.82 -9.11
C GLY A 80 -2.71 -12.97 -10.60
N VAL A 81 -2.14 -12.10 -11.44
CA VAL A 81 -2.27 -12.19 -12.91
C VAL A 81 -1.64 -13.47 -13.44
N TYR A 82 -0.45 -13.84 -12.97
CA TYR A 82 0.20 -15.08 -13.36
C TYR A 82 -0.65 -16.30 -13.02
N ALA A 83 -1.21 -16.35 -11.80
CA ALA A 83 -2.11 -17.42 -11.38
C ALA A 83 -3.35 -17.47 -12.27
N TYR A 84 -3.95 -16.32 -12.62
CA TYR A 84 -5.08 -16.28 -13.55
C TYR A 84 -4.72 -16.90 -14.90
N LEU A 85 -3.65 -16.43 -15.54
CA LEU A 85 -3.23 -16.89 -16.86
C LEU A 85 -2.88 -18.38 -16.88
N TYR A 86 -2.21 -18.85 -15.83
CA TYR A 86 -1.87 -20.27 -15.68
C TYR A 86 -3.11 -21.16 -15.59
N ASN A 87 -4.12 -20.76 -14.80
CA ASN A 87 -5.36 -21.52 -14.70
C ASN A 87 -6.23 -21.41 -15.96
N ASP A 88 -6.20 -20.26 -16.66
CA ASP A 88 -6.91 -20.07 -17.92
C ASP A 88 -6.35 -20.95 -19.04
N ASP A 89 -5.02 -21.04 -19.17
CA ASP A 89 -4.35 -21.94 -20.13
C ASP A 89 -4.74 -23.40 -19.89
N LEU A 90 -4.65 -23.86 -18.63
CA LEU A 90 -5.04 -25.22 -18.27
C LEU A 90 -6.53 -25.47 -18.52
N TYR A 91 -7.40 -24.53 -18.15
CA TYR A 91 -8.82 -24.61 -18.45
C TYR A 91 -9.07 -24.84 -19.95
N ASP A 92 -8.43 -24.04 -20.82
CA ASP A 92 -8.62 -24.13 -22.26
C ASP A 92 -8.05 -25.42 -22.86
N ARG A 93 -6.94 -25.91 -22.31
CA ARG A 93 -6.34 -27.22 -22.67
C ARG A 93 -7.28 -28.38 -22.38
N PHE A 94 -7.76 -28.51 -21.14
CA PHE A 94 -8.71 -29.56 -20.74
C PHE A 94 -10.03 -29.46 -21.51
N ARG A 95 -10.54 -28.24 -21.68
CA ARG A 95 -11.78 -27.98 -22.44
C ARG A 95 -11.65 -28.35 -23.92
N SER A 96 -10.49 -28.06 -24.53
CA SER A 96 -10.24 -28.38 -25.93
C SER A 96 -10.12 -29.88 -26.16
N ALA A 97 -9.43 -30.59 -25.27
CA ALA A 97 -9.36 -32.04 -25.28
C ALA A 97 -10.75 -32.68 -25.13
N PHE A 98 -11.53 -32.24 -24.13
CA PHE A 98 -12.88 -32.73 -23.91
C PHE A 98 -13.77 -32.55 -25.15
N LYS A 99 -13.74 -31.36 -25.78
CA LYS A 99 -14.47 -31.11 -27.03
C LYS A 99 -14.06 -32.02 -28.17
N ARG A 100 -12.75 -32.31 -28.32
CA ARG A 100 -12.25 -33.22 -29.36
C ARG A 100 -12.76 -34.65 -29.19
N ARG A 101 -12.72 -35.16 -27.96
CA ARG A 101 -13.23 -36.52 -27.66
C ARG A 101 -14.73 -36.64 -27.88
N ARG A 102 -15.49 -35.61 -27.52
CA ARG A 102 -16.93 -35.54 -27.82
C ARG A 102 -17.22 -35.51 -29.33
N ALA A 103 -16.27 -35.07 -30.15
CA ALA A 103 -16.35 -35.13 -31.61
C ALA A 103 -15.84 -36.46 -32.19
N GLY A 104 -15.42 -37.41 -31.36
CA GLY A 104 -14.96 -38.75 -31.76
C GLY A 104 -13.47 -38.85 -32.08
N PHE A 105 -12.68 -37.80 -31.83
CA PHE A 105 -11.24 -37.84 -32.03
C PHE A 105 -10.50 -38.39 -30.81
N THR A 106 -9.31 -38.94 -31.05
CA THR A 106 -8.40 -39.50 -30.03
C THR A 106 -7.01 -38.86 -30.13
N ASP A 107 -6.93 -37.65 -30.67
CA ASP A 107 -5.71 -36.90 -31.00
C ASP A 107 -5.34 -35.83 -29.96
N ASP A 108 -6.02 -35.81 -28.81
CA ASP A 108 -5.77 -34.82 -27.76
C ASP A 108 -4.54 -35.15 -26.91
N GLU A 109 -3.97 -34.11 -26.29
CA GLU A 109 -2.75 -34.20 -25.48
C GLU A 109 -2.87 -35.10 -24.23
N PHE A 110 -4.09 -35.45 -23.82
CA PHE A 110 -4.35 -36.26 -22.63
C PHE A 110 -4.79 -37.70 -22.96
N TYR A 111 -4.83 -38.07 -24.24
CA TYR A 111 -5.25 -39.41 -24.65
C TYR A 111 -4.16 -40.46 -24.39
N ASP A 112 -2.91 -40.12 -24.69
CA ASP A 112 -1.73 -40.98 -24.57
C ASP A 112 -0.56 -40.16 -23.99
N VAL A 113 -0.67 -39.81 -22.71
CA VAL A 113 0.29 -38.94 -22.00
C VAL A 113 1.63 -39.64 -21.84
N ASN A 114 1.60 -40.96 -21.64
CA ASN A 114 2.79 -41.78 -21.43
C ASN A 114 3.43 -42.27 -22.75
N SER A 115 2.86 -41.92 -23.92
CA SER A 115 3.33 -42.38 -25.24
C SER A 115 3.41 -43.91 -25.37
N SER A 116 2.50 -44.63 -24.70
CA SER A 116 2.42 -46.09 -24.74
C SER A 116 1.65 -46.61 -25.95
N GLY A 117 1.06 -45.71 -26.74
CA GLY A 117 0.29 -46.00 -27.93
C GLY A 117 -1.21 -45.80 -27.72
N ILE A 118 -1.87 -45.31 -28.77
CA ILE A 118 -3.30 -45.00 -28.76
C ILE A 118 -4.11 -46.30 -28.83
N VAL A 119 -4.84 -46.62 -27.76
CA VAL A 119 -5.84 -47.69 -27.73
C VAL A 119 -7.25 -47.07 -27.74
N PRO A 120 -8.04 -47.25 -28.81
CA PRO A 120 -9.39 -46.68 -28.89
C PRO A 120 -10.28 -47.14 -27.73
N GLY A 121 -10.84 -46.17 -27.01
CA GLY A 121 -11.73 -46.42 -25.86
C GLY A 121 -11.01 -46.66 -24.54
N SER A 122 -9.69 -46.48 -24.50
CA SER A 122 -8.90 -46.57 -23.25
C SER A 122 -7.90 -45.42 -23.18
N PRO A 123 -8.38 -44.16 -23.04
CA PRO A 123 -7.49 -43.02 -22.86
C PRO A 123 -6.80 -43.05 -21.49
N ASP A 124 -5.58 -42.52 -21.41
CA ASP A 124 -4.83 -42.38 -20.15
C ASP A 124 -5.60 -41.53 -19.12
N LEU A 125 -6.24 -40.45 -19.57
CA LEU A 125 -7.11 -39.62 -18.76
C LEU A 125 -8.56 -39.82 -19.21
N SER A 126 -9.51 -40.10 -18.30
CA SER A 126 -10.92 -40.30 -18.68
C SER A 126 -11.63 -38.99 -19.02
N ASP A 127 -12.79 -39.08 -19.66
CA ASP A 127 -13.61 -37.90 -20.00
C ASP A 127 -14.15 -37.20 -18.74
N GLU A 128 -14.47 -37.96 -17.69
CA GLU A 128 -14.86 -37.43 -16.38
C GLU A 128 -13.70 -36.66 -15.75
N ALA A 129 -12.48 -37.21 -15.82
CA ALA A 129 -11.30 -36.54 -15.29
C ALA A 129 -10.99 -35.22 -16.04
N LEU A 130 -11.21 -35.19 -17.36
CA LEU A 130 -11.12 -33.95 -18.15
C LEU A 130 -12.16 -32.92 -17.71
N GLN A 131 -13.41 -33.35 -17.49
CA GLN A 131 -14.47 -32.45 -17.04
C GLN A 131 -14.18 -31.90 -15.63
N ASP A 132 -13.79 -32.76 -14.70
CA ASP A 132 -13.44 -32.36 -13.33
C ASP A 132 -12.27 -31.38 -13.31
N ALA A 133 -11.23 -31.64 -14.12
CA ALA A 133 -10.09 -30.74 -14.28
C ALA A 133 -10.53 -29.39 -14.85
N GLN A 134 -11.33 -29.39 -15.92
CA GLN A 134 -11.87 -28.18 -16.52
C GLN A 134 -12.63 -27.33 -15.48
N GLU A 135 -13.57 -27.93 -14.74
CA GLU A 135 -14.35 -27.21 -13.74
C GLU A 135 -13.48 -26.67 -12.60
N ARG A 136 -12.45 -27.41 -12.20
CA ARG A 136 -11.48 -26.96 -11.20
C ARG A 136 -10.70 -25.75 -11.69
N TYR A 137 -10.08 -25.82 -12.86
CA TYR A 137 -9.28 -24.71 -13.39
C TYR A 137 -10.13 -23.48 -13.72
N GLN A 138 -11.39 -23.67 -14.10
CA GLN A 138 -12.35 -22.57 -14.21
C GLN A 138 -12.53 -21.84 -12.88
N ARG A 139 -12.83 -22.58 -11.80
CA ARG A 139 -13.02 -21.99 -10.46
C ARG A 139 -11.75 -21.31 -9.95
N ASP A 140 -10.59 -21.95 -10.14
CA ASP A 140 -9.31 -21.43 -9.68
C ASP A 140 -8.91 -20.16 -10.45
N ARG A 141 -9.16 -20.11 -11.76
CA ARG A 141 -9.00 -18.89 -12.58
C ARG A 141 -9.90 -17.77 -12.08
N ASP A 142 -11.19 -18.04 -11.91
CA ASP A 142 -12.16 -17.03 -11.50
C ASP A 142 -11.84 -16.51 -10.09
N LEU A 143 -11.39 -17.40 -9.19
CA LEU A 143 -10.90 -17.02 -7.86
C LEU A 143 -9.63 -16.16 -7.94
N ALA A 144 -8.66 -16.52 -8.79
CA ALA A 144 -7.44 -15.74 -8.97
C ALA A 144 -7.76 -14.33 -9.49
N LEU A 145 -8.71 -14.20 -10.42
CA LEU A 145 -9.20 -12.91 -10.90
C LEU A 145 -9.80 -12.07 -9.76
N LEU A 146 -10.69 -12.67 -8.96
CA LEU A 146 -11.33 -11.98 -7.84
C LEU A 146 -10.31 -11.51 -6.79
N ILE A 147 -9.37 -12.38 -6.42
CA ILE A 147 -8.29 -12.04 -5.49
C ILE A 147 -7.44 -10.89 -6.05
N THR A 148 -7.08 -10.94 -7.33
CA THR A 148 -6.28 -9.89 -7.98
C THR A 148 -6.98 -8.54 -7.97
N ILE A 149 -8.28 -8.52 -8.29
CA ILE A 149 -9.12 -7.31 -8.19
C ILE A 149 -9.18 -6.82 -6.74
N GLY A 150 -9.34 -7.73 -5.78
CA GLY A 150 -9.32 -7.40 -4.35
C GLY A 150 -8.00 -6.76 -3.89
N LEU A 151 -6.86 -7.31 -4.33
CA LEU A 151 -5.53 -6.77 -4.05
C LEU A 151 -5.32 -5.40 -4.70
N TYR A 152 -5.85 -5.19 -5.91
CA TYR A 152 -5.83 -3.89 -6.57
C TYR A 152 -6.62 -2.84 -5.80
N ALA A 153 -7.84 -3.19 -5.35
CA ALA A 153 -8.64 -2.31 -4.50
C ALA A 153 -7.96 -2.02 -3.16
N PHE A 154 -7.36 -3.05 -2.53
CA PHE A 154 -6.59 -2.90 -1.30
C PHE A 154 -5.41 -1.95 -1.47
N ASN A 155 -4.71 -1.97 -2.61
CA ASN A 155 -3.63 -1.03 -2.90
C ASN A 155 -4.09 0.43 -2.90
N ILE A 156 -5.28 0.71 -3.46
CA ILE A 156 -5.85 2.07 -3.48
C ILE A 156 -6.16 2.53 -2.05
N ILE A 157 -6.77 1.66 -1.25
CA ILE A 157 -7.13 1.95 0.15
C ILE A 157 -5.87 2.19 0.99
N ASP A 158 -4.85 1.34 0.88
CA ASP A 158 -3.57 1.49 1.59
C ASP A 158 -2.91 2.84 1.28
N ALA A 159 -2.87 3.24 0.00
CA ALA A 159 -2.33 4.53 -0.40
C ALA A 159 -3.13 5.72 0.17
N ASN A 160 -4.46 5.60 0.24
CA ASN A 160 -5.31 6.65 0.81
C ASN A 160 -5.08 6.80 2.33
N VAL A 161 -4.98 5.68 3.06
CA VAL A 161 -4.71 5.69 4.51
C VAL A 161 -3.31 6.23 4.80
N ASP A 162 -2.29 5.81 4.04
CA ASP A 162 -0.92 6.30 4.17
C ASP A 162 -0.84 7.83 4.00
N ALA A 163 -1.56 8.38 3.01
CA ALA A 163 -1.61 9.81 2.76
C ALA A 163 -2.27 10.56 3.92
N HIS A 164 -3.31 9.98 4.53
CA HIS A 164 -3.97 10.56 5.68
C HIS A 164 -3.05 10.59 6.90
N LEU A 165 -2.33 9.49 7.18
CA LEU A 165 -1.37 9.41 8.28
C LEU A 165 -0.15 10.33 8.08
N GLN A 166 0.27 10.57 6.85
CA GLN A 166 1.38 11.48 6.55
C GLN A 166 1.08 12.94 6.97
N GLN A 167 -0.19 13.34 7.02
CA GLN A 167 -0.60 14.67 7.52
C GLN A 167 -0.49 14.80 9.05
N PHE A 168 -0.49 13.68 9.78
CA PHE A 168 -0.37 13.65 11.24
C PHE A 168 1.07 13.49 11.72
N ASN A 169 2.03 13.23 10.81
CA ASN A 169 3.44 13.20 11.18
C ASN A 169 3.95 14.64 11.35
N VAL A 170 3.84 15.15 12.57
CA VAL A 170 4.62 16.31 13.03
C VAL A 170 6.09 15.89 12.89
N ASP A 171 6.92 16.69 12.21
CA ASP A 171 8.34 16.38 12.08
C ASP A 171 8.93 16.33 13.51
N ASP A 172 9.18 15.13 14.03
CA ASP A 172 9.92 14.88 15.26
C ASP A 172 11.41 15.09 14.99
N ASP A 173 11.81 16.30 14.59
CA ASP A 173 13.23 16.69 14.58
C ASP A 173 13.70 17.00 16.01
N LEU A 174 13.24 16.18 16.96
CA LEU A 174 13.70 16.12 18.34
C LEU A 174 15.12 15.55 18.34
N SER A 175 16.05 16.35 17.84
CA SER A 175 17.47 16.02 17.84
C SER A 175 18.03 16.32 19.23
N LEU A 176 18.50 15.26 19.89
CA LEU A 176 19.29 15.35 21.12
C LEU A 176 20.75 15.56 20.72
N ASP A 177 21.19 16.82 20.76
CA ASP A 177 22.56 17.21 20.44
C ASP A 177 23.38 17.22 21.74
N ILE A 178 24.16 16.17 21.96
CA ILE A 178 25.04 16.02 23.12
C ILE A 178 26.44 16.49 22.73
N LYS A 179 26.89 17.60 23.33
CA LYS A 179 28.19 18.20 23.06
C LYS A 179 29.04 18.26 24.33
N PRO A 180 30.36 18.04 24.23
CA PRO A 180 31.25 18.26 25.36
C PRO A 180 31.25 19.75 25.73
N TYR A 181 31.05 20.05 27.01
CA TYR A 181 31.10 21.39 27.57
C TYR A 181 32.42 21.59 28.28
N LEU A 182 33.15 22.64 27.91
CA LEU A 182 34.40 23.05 28.55
C LEU A 182 34.30 24.52 28.90
N GLU A 183 34.38 24.83 30.19
CA GLU A 183 34.38 26.20 30.69
C GLU A 183 35.53 26.41 31.68
N TYR A 184 36.31 27.46 31.48
CA TYR A 184 37.39 27.83 32.37
C TYR A 184 36.88 28.76 33.46
N HIS A 185 37.16 28.43 34.72
CA HIS A 185 36.74 29.24 35.85
C HIS A 185 37.40 30.63 35.78
N PRO A 186 36.66 31.74 35.82
CA PRO A 186 37.19 33.07 35.47
C PRO A 186 38.23 33.63 36.45
N ILE A 187 38.30 33.08 37.67
CA ILE A 187 39.22 33.55 38.73
C ILE A 187 40.39 32.59 38.93
N THR A 188 40.13 31.28 38.99
CA THR A 188 41.14 30.26 39.30
C THR A 188 41.74 29.62 38.05
N SER A 189 41.17 29.87 36.86
CA SER A 189 41.56 29.27 35.57
C SER A 189 41.50 27.73 35.50
N ASP A 190 40.81 27.10 36.45
CA ASP A 190 40.61 25.65 36.46
C ASP A 190 39.61 25.23 35.36
N PRO A 191 39.88 24.14 34.61
CA PRO A 191 38.98 23.64 33.59
C PRO A 191 37.82 22.84 34.21
N ASN A 192 36.59 23.27 33.95
CA ASN A 192 35.39 22.49 34.27
C ASN A 192 34.94 21.70 33.03
N TYR A 193 34.82 20.38 33.21
CA TYR A 193 34.35 19.46 32.17
C TYR A 193 32.90 19.07 32.45
N GLY A 194 32.04 19.16 31.44
CA GLY A 194 30.65 18.73 31.52
C GLY A 194 30.13 18.21 30.20
N LEU A 195 28.89 17.73 30.20
CA LEU A 195 28.13 17.40 29.00
C LEU A 195 26.99 18.41 28.87
N ALA A 196 26.90 19.07 27.72
CA ALA A 196 25.76 19.91 27.37
C ALA A 196 24.76 19.09 26.56
N LEU A 197 23.51 19.04 27.02
CA LEU A 197 22.39 18.43 26.32
C LEU A 197 21.53 19.54 25.71
N THR A 198 21.53 19.64 24.38
CA THR A 198 20.69 20.60 23.66
C THR A 198 19.55 19.84 22.99
N ILE A 199 18.32 20.20 23.36
CA ILE A 199 17.11 19.68 22.73
C ILE A 199 16.65 20.72 21.71
N LYS A 200 16.60 20.35 20.44
CA LYS A 200 16.02 21.18 19.37
C LYS A 200 14.64 20.62 19.03
N PHE A 201 13.68 21.51 18.82
CA PHE A 201 12.33 21.23 18.36
C PHE A 201 11.95 22.27 17.30
#